data_AF-A0A921BC78-F1
#
_entry.id   AF-A0A921BC78-F1
#
_cell.length_a   1.000
_cell.length_b   1.000
_cell.length_c   1.000
_cell.angle_alpha   90.00
_cell.angle_beta   90.00
_cell.angle_gamma   90.00
#
_symmetry.space_group_name_H-M   'P 1'
#
loop_
_entity.id
_entity.type
_entity.pdbx_description
1 polymer ?
#
loop_
_entity_poly.entity_id
_entity_poly.type
_entity_poly.pdbx_seq_one_letter_code
_entity_poly.pdbx_strand_id
1 'polypeptide(L)'
;MSLETLRPSPAFKDVLPVEYKDLVEHGPYNNRKGDGTKQTIKVTDMGKFKEVIEEHPMCAGCAMTLFIRLAYIGMPNPEHTIVVGTAGCGRLAISQASVPFIYGNYGDTNAVASGLKRGLEVRFPNQKKDVV
;
A
#
# COMPACT_ATOMS: atom_id res chain seq x y z
N MET A 1 8.79 0.24 -8.70
CA MET A 1 8.30 -1.00 -8.04
C MET A 1 6.92 -0.92 -7.38
N SER A 2 6.43 0.17 -6.77
CA SER A 2 4.96 0.28 -6.49
C SER A 2 4.23 1.17 -7.52
N LEU A 3 4.81 2.31 -7.89
CA LEU A 3 4.18 3.18 -8.92
C LEU A 3 4.10 2.54 -10.31
N GLU A 4 4.96 1.57 -10.61
CA GLU A 4 4.94 0.87 -11.91
C GLU A 4 3.90 -0.25 -11.95
N THR A 5 3.55 -0.85 -10.80
CA THR A 5 2.50 -1.86 -10.69
C THR A 5 1.10 -1.26 -10.68
N LEU A 6 1.00 0.07 -10.54
CA LEU A 6 -0.24 0.85 -10.57
C LEU A 6 -0.55 1.47 -11.94
N ARG A 7 0.19 1.12 -12.99
CA ARG A 7 -0.02 1.67 -14.33
C ARG A 7 -0.89 0.72 -15.15
N PRO A 8 -2.21 0.96 -15.23
CA PRO A 8 -3.04 0.19 -16.15
C PRO A 8 -2.59 0.41 -17.60
N SER A 9 -2.81 -0.60 -18.44
CA SER A 9 -2.61 -0.44 -19.88
C SER A 9 -3.57 0.65 -20.41
N PRO A 10 -3.10 1.61 -21.22
CA PRO A 10 -3.90 2.72 -21.71
C PRO A 10 -5.19 2.28 -22.41
N ALA A 11 -5.15 1.14 -23.12
CA ALA A 11 -6.30 0.58 -23.83
C ALA A 11 -7.46 0.15 -22.91
N PHE A 12 -7.18 -0.10 -21.63
CA PHE A 12 -8.18 -0.53 -20.65
C PHE A 12 -8.61 0.59 -19.70
N LYS A 13 -8.06 1.80 -19.82
CA LYS A 13 -8.34 2.90 -18.88
C LYS A 13 -9.83 3.20 -18.75
N ASP A 14 -10.59 3.08 -19.84
CA ASP A 14 -12.01 3.42 -19.85
C ASP A 14 -12.89 2.35 -19.20
N VAL A 15 -12.47 1.08 -19.21
CA VAL A 15 -13.27 -0.06 -18.70
C VAL A 15 -12.93 -0.45 -17.27
N LEU A 16 -11.90 0.13 -16.66
CA LEU A 16 -11.55 -0.14 -15.27
C LEU A 16 -12.62 0.40 -14.31
N PRO A 17 -12.78 -0.21 -13.11
CA PRO A 17 -13.64 0.34 -12.07
C PRO A 17 -13.25 1.78 -11.71
N VAL A 18 -14.24 2.64 -11.47
CA VAL A 18 -14.02 4.06 -11.12
C VAL A 18 -13.12 4.18 -9.89
N GLU A 19 -13.38 3.39 -8.85
CA GLU A 19 -12.54 3.34 -7.63
C GLU A 19 -11.07 3.01 -7.92
N TYR A 20 -10.79 2.14 -8.89
CA TYR A 20 -9.41 1.82 -9.27
C TYR A 20 -8.76 2.99 -10.02
N LYS A 21 -9.49 3.66 -10.91
CA LYS A 21 -9.00 4.89 -11.56
C LYS A 21 -8.69 5.97 -10.54
N ASP A 22 -9.56 6.15 -9.55
CA ASP A 22 -9.36 7.09 -8.45
C ASP A 22 -8.16 6.73 -7.58
N LEU A 23 -7.93 5.44 -7.30
CA LEU A 23 -6.72 4.99 -6.59
C LEU A 23 -5.44 5.33 -7.37
N VAL A 24 -5.45 5.17 -8.69
CA VAL A 24 -4.29 5.45 -9.56
C VAL A 24 -4.03 6.95 -9.66
N GLU A 25 -5.07 7.77 -9.81
CA GLU A 25 -4.95 9.21 -10.03
C GLU A 25 -4.80 9.99 -8.71
N HIS A 26 -5.52 9.59 -7.67
CA HIS A 26 -5.62 10.28 -6.38
C HIS A 26 -5.03 9.47 -5.22
N GLY A 27 -4.19 8.48 -5.48
CA GLY A 27 -3.52 7.70 -4.44
C GLY A 27 -2.45 8.50 -3.66
N PRO A 28 -2.08 8.06 -2.44
CA PRO A 28 -1.06 8.72 -1.62
C PRO A 28 0.36 8.71 -2.25
N TYR A 29 0.60 7.82 -3.21
CA TYR A 29 1.93 7.44 -3.71
C TYR A 29 2.63 8.49 -4.58
N ASN A 30 1.91 9.52 -5.03
CA ASN A 30 2.46 10.65 -5.77
C ASN A 30 2.57 11.93 -4.92
N ASN A 31 2.15 11.90 -3.64
CA ASN A 31 2.04 13.07 -2.77
C ASN A 31 3.32 13.33 -1.96
N ARG A 32 4.41 13.55 -2.69
CA ARG A 32 5.71 13.97 -2.15
C ARG A 32 5.85 15.49 -2.28
N LYS A 33 6.14 16.19 -1.18
CA LYS A 33 6.56 17.62 -1.19
C LYS A 33 7.97 17.72 -0.61
N GLY A 34 8.75 18.70 -1.06
CA GLY A 34 10.12 18.93 -0.56
C GLY A 34 11.15 17.98 -1.18
N ASP A 35 11.95 17.32 -0.35
CA ASP A 35 13.09 16.46 -0.74
C ASP A 35 12.70 15.16 -1.47
N GLY A 36 11.40 14.88 -1.59
CA GLY A 36 10.88 13.70 -2.25
C GLY A 36 11.12 12.40 -1.49
N THR A 37 11.55 12.44 -0.22
CA THR A 37 11.92 11.25 0.56
C THR A 37 10.81 10.73 1.47
N LYS A 38 9.81 11.57 1.80
CA LYS A 38 8.72 11.24 2.72
C LYS A 38 7.36 11.62 2.18
N GLN A 39 6.36 10.79 2.52
CA GLN A 39 4.95 11.10 2.34
C GLN A 39 4.57 12.36 3.14
N THR A 40 3.78 13.24 2.53
CA THR A 40 3.40 14.54 3.13
C THR A 40 1.92 14.66 3.48
N ILE A 41 1.20 13.58 3.23
CA ILE A 41 -0.21 13.38 3.57
C ILE A 41 -0.37 13.36 5.09
N LYS A 42 -1.36 14.08 5.61
CA LYS A 42 -1.71 14.06 7.04
C LYS A 42 -3.02 13.31 7.27
N VAL A 43 -3.25 12.87 8.50
CA VAL A 43 -4.53 12.26 8.90
C VAL A 43 -5.72 13.19 8.66
N THR A 44 -5.51 14.51 8.77
CA THR A 44 -6.53 15.54 8.45
C THR A 44 -6.92 15.59 6.98
N ASP A 45 -6.16 14.94 6.11
CA ASP A 45 -6.44 14.85 4.67
C ASP A 45 -7.18 13.57 4.30
N MET A 46 -7.45 12.67 5.27
CA MET A 46 -8.17 11.43 5.02
C MET A 46 -9.50 11.70 4.31
N GLY A 47 -9.79 10.94 3.25
CA GLY A 47 -10.94 11.15 2.38
C GLY A 47 -10.75 12.16 1.24
N LYS A 48 -9.62 12.89 1.20
CA LYS A 48 -9.23 13.74 0.04
C LYS A 48 -8.39 13.00 -1.00
N PHE A 49 -7.95 11.79 -0.67
CA PHE A 49 -7.14 10.89 -1.49
C PHE A 49 -7.57 9.46 -1.19
N LYS A 50 -7.20 8.52 -2.05
CA LYS A 50 -7.65 7.13 -1.97
C LYS A 50 -6.51 6.23 -1.52
N GLU A 51 -6.58 5.67 -0.31
CA GLU A 51 -5.53 4.77 0.23
C GLU A 51 -5.75 3.31 -0.17
N VAL A 52 -7.03 2.95 -0.25
CA VAL A 52 -7.56 1.60 -0.48
C VAL A 52 -8.85 1.77 -1.28
N ILE A 53 -9.16 0.82 -2.16
CA ILE A 53 -10.48 0.75 -2.83
C ILE A 53 -11.56 0.60 -1.76
N GLU A 54 -12.58 1.47 -1.78
CA GLU A 54 -13.61 1.52 -0.73
C GLU A 54 -14.62 0.36 -0.85
N GLU A 55 -14.79 -0.19 -2.05
CA GLU A 55 -15.58 -1.40 -2.32
C GLU A 55 -14.87 -2.70 -1.89
N HIS A 56 -14.10 -2.65 -0.81
CA HIS A 56 -13.51 -3.83 -0.18
C HIS A 56 -14.59 -4.63 0.60
N PRO A 57 -14.44 -5.96 0.76
CA PRO A 57 -15.45 -6.81 1.40
C PRO A 57 -15.43 -6.74 2.95
N MET A 58 -15.12 -5.57 3.51
CA MET A 58 -15.09 -5.33 4.95
C MET A 58 -16.42 -4.77 5.44
N CYS A 59 -16.77 -5.05 6.70
CA CYS A 59 -17.99 -4.52 7.31
C CYS A 59 -17.96 -2.99 7.39
N ALA A 60 -19.14 -2.37 7.30
CA ALA A 60 -19.31 -0.95 7.57
C ALA A 60 -18.82 -0.62 8.99
N GLY A 61 -17.97 0.40 9.14
CA GLY A 61 -17.38 0.78 10.42
C GLY A 61 -16.29 -0.18 10.93
N CYS A 62 -15.73 -1.05 10.08
CA CYS A 62 -14.68 -1.97 10.51
C CYS A 62 -13.43 -1.22 11.02
N ALA A 63 -13.11 -1.42 12.30
CA ALA A 63 -11.93 -0.83 12.92
C ALA A 63 -10.61 -1.25 12.23
N MET A 64 -10.55 -2.48 11.71
CA MET A 64 -9.37 -2.97 10.98
C MET A 64 -9.13 -2.18 9.69
N THR A 65 -10.19 -1.88 8.94
CA THR A 65 -10.09 -1.03 7.74
C THR A 65 -9.59 0.36 8.09
N LEU A 66 -10.15 0.98 9.14
CA LEU A 66 -9.69 2.28 9.60
C LEU A 66 -8.21 2.25 10.00
N PHE A 67 -7.80 1.22 10.74
CA PHE A 67 -6.40 1.00 11.10
C PHE A 67 -5.49 0.91 9.86
N ILE A 68 -5.89 0.13 8.85
CA ILE A 68 -5.12 -0.03 7.61
C ILE A 68 -4.98 1.29 6.87
N ARG A 69 -6.06 2.07 6.76
CA ARG A 69 -6.02 3.41 6.13
C ARG A 69 -5.05 4.33 6.88
N LEU A 70 -5.18 4.41 8.20
CA LEU A 70 -4.29 5.22 9.03
C LEU A 70 -2.83 4.75 8.96
N ALA A 71 -2.59 3.44 8.89
CA ALA A 71 -1.25 2.88 8.72
C ALA A 71 -0.62 3.34 7.40
N TYR A 72 -1.35 3.26 6.28
CA TYR A 72 -0.86 3.75 4.99
C TYR A 72 -0.62 5.26 4.98
N ILE A 73 -1.43 6.05 5.69
CA ILE A 73 -1.20 7.48 5.88
C ILE A 73 0.09 7.74 6.67
N GLY A 74 0.37 6.93 7.69
CA GLY A 74 1.56 7.05 8.53
C GLY A 74 2.84 6.51 7.88
N MET A 75 2.75 5.75 6.79
CA MET A 75 3.93 5.17 6.13
C MET A 75 4.80 6.29 5.53
N PRO A 76 6.12 6.27 5.79
CA PRO A 76 7.01 7.30 5.26
C PRO A 76 7.21 7.17 3.74
N ASN A 77 7.16 5.95 3.19
CA ASN A 77 7.45 5.68 1.78
C ASN A 77 6.70 4.42 1.30
N PRO A 78 5.35 4.44 1.26
CA PRO A 78 4.54 3.26 0.94
C PRO A 78 4.87 2.63 -0.42
N GLU A 79 5.31 3.43 -1.39
CA GLU A 79 5.70 3.00 -2.72
C GLU A 79 7.00 2.17 -2.77
N HIS A 80 7.76 2.15 -1.68
CA HIS A 80 8.96 1.34 -1.50
C HIS A 80 8.82 0.36 -0.34
N THR A 81 7.59 0.18 0.15
CA THR A 81 7.27 -0.71 1.26
C THR A 81 6.55 -1.95 0.74
N ILE A 82 6.78 -3.09 1.40
CA ILE A 82 5.98 -4.30 1.27
C ILE A 82 5.30 -4.53 2.62
N VAL A 83 3.99 -4.81 2.61
CA VAL A 83 3.26 -5.22 3.80
C VAL A 83 3.30 -6.75 3.90
N VAL A 84 3.72 -7.28 5.04
CA VAL A 84 3.71 -8.71 5.35
C VAL A 84 2.67 -8.96 6.43
N GLY A 85 1.79 -9.93 6.20
CA GLY A 85 0.77 -10.26 7.18
C GLY A 85 0.30 -11.69 7.08
N THR A 86 -0.36 -12.15 8.13
CA THR A 86 -0.93 -13.50 8.21
C THR A 86 -2.35 -13.53 7.67
N ALA A 87 -2.93 -14.74 7.60
CA ALA A 87 -4.36 -14.88 7.34
C ALA A 87 -5.17 -14.13 8.40
N GLY A 88 -6.11 -13.30 7.94
CA GLY A 88 -6.99 -12.51 8.80
C GLY A 88 -7.84 -11.55 7.98
N CYS A 89 -8.80 -10.90 8.65
CA CYS A 89 -9.70 -9.94 8.00
C CYS A 89 -8.93 -8.76 7.37
N GLY A 90 -7.82 -8.32 7.97
CA GLY A 90 -7.00 -7.23 7.45
C GLY A 90 -6.47 -7.49 6.03
N ARG A 91 -6.22 -8.75 5.66
CA ARG A 91 -5.80 -9.13 4.29
C ARG A 91 -6.80 -8.65 3.24
N LEU A 92 -8.09 -8.68 3.53
CA LEU A 92 -9.13 -8.31 2.58
C LEU A 92 -9.09 -6.83 2.21
N ALA A 93 -8.76 -5.95 3.17
CA ALA A 93 -8.58 -4.53 2.89
C ALA A 93 -7.17 -4.21 2.37
N ILE A 94 -6.13 -4.84 2.90
CA ILE A 94 -4.75 -4.62 2.45
C ILE A 94 -4.57 -4.99 0.97
N SER A 95 -5.20 -6.07 0.50
CA SER A 95 -5.15 -6.46 -0.92
C SER A 95 -5.86 -5.50 -1.87
N GLN A 96 -6.64 -4.56 -1.32
CA GLN A 96 -7.33 -3.49 -2.06
C GLN A 96 -6.54 -2.17 -2.03
N ALA A 97 -5.41 -2.15 -1.32
CA ALA A 97 -4.41 -1.09 -1.41
C ALA A 97 -3.46 -1.39 -2.58
N SER A 98 -2.66 -0.41 -2.94
CA SER A 98 -1.64 -0.58 -4.00
C SER A 98 -0.21 -0.68 -3.50
N VAL A 99 -0.07 -1.02 -2.22
CA VAL A 99 1.18 -1.47 -1.62
C VAL A 99 1.23 -2.99 -1.71
N PRO A 100 2.32 -3.58 -2.23
CA PRO A 100 2.45 -5.03 -2.31
C PRO A 100 2.22 -5.70 -0.95
N PHE A 101 1.39 -6.74 -0.94
CA PHE A 101 1.13 -7.56 0.24
C PHE A 101 1.68 -8.97 0.04
N ILE A 102 2.46 -9.45 1.01
CA ILE A 102 2.95 -10.82 1.03
C ILE A 102 2.34 -11.56 2.22
N TYR A 103 1.81 -12.73 1.92
CA TYR A 103 1.25 -13.64 2.90
C TYR A 103 2.37 -14.35 3.68
N GLY A 104 2.38 -14.19 5.00
CA GLY A 104 3.11 -15.03 5.94
C GLY A 104 2.19 -16.07 6.57
N ASN A 105 2.73 -17.24 6.90
CA ASN A 105 2.00 -18.21 7.71
C ASN A 105 1.98 -17.78 9.18
N TYR A 106 1.09 -18.37 9.98
CA TYR A 106 1.06 -18.09 11.41
C TYR A 106 2.39 -18.49 12.05
N GLY A 107 3.07 -17.51 12.68
CA GLY A 107 4.33 -17.73 13.39
C GLY A 107 5.60 -17.52 12.56
N ASP A 108 5.51 -17.30 11.24
CA ASP A 108 6.69 -17.08 10.38
C ASP A 108 6.81 -15.66 9.81
N THR A 109 5.86 -14.77 10.08
CA THR A 109 5.80 -13.40 9.52
C THR A 109 7.12 -12.65 9.66
N ASN A 110 7.77 -12.77 10.83
CA ASN A 110 9.07 -12.13 11.08
C ASN A 110 10.20 -12.73 10.24
N ALA A 111 10.19 -14.05 10.00
CA ALA A 111 11.17 -14.72 9.15
C ALA A 111 10.99 -14.31 7.69
N VAL A 112 9.74 -14.26 7.21
CA VAL A 112 9.39 -13.75 5.87
C VAL A 112 9.83 -12.30 5.71
N ALA A 113 9.48 -11.42 6.67
CA ALA A 113 9.85 -10.02 6.63
C ALA A 113 11.38 -9.81 6.64
N SER A 114 12.11 -10.54 7.49
CA SER A 114 13.58 -10.46 7.57
C SER A 114 14.23 -10.93 6.27
N GLY A 115 13.75 -12.03 5.70
CA GLY A 115 14.25 -12.57 4.43
C GLY A 115 14.04 -11.59 3.27
N LEU A 116 12.83 -11.02 3.17
CA LEU A 116 12.50 -10.00 2.18
C LEU A 116 13.37 -8.77 2.33
N LYS A 117 13.55 -8.26 3.56
CA LYS A 117 14.35 -7.06 3.82
C LYS A 117 15.79 -7.26 3.33
N ARG A 118 16.40 -8.40 3.68
CA ARG A 118 17.76 -8.75 3.22
C ARG A 118 17.85 -8.92 1.71
N GLY A 119 16.86 -9.57 1.09
CA GLY A 119 16.82 -9.74 -0.36
C GLY A 119 16.69 -8.42 -1.11
N LEU A 120 15.85 -7.51 -0.60
CA LEU A 120 15.64 -6.18 -1.18
C LEU A 120 16.87 -5.30 -1.05
N GLU A 121 17.59 -5.35 0.07
CA GLU A 121 18.85 -4.62 0.26
C GLU A 121 19.92 -5.05 -0.76
N VAL A 122 20.05 -6.35 -1.02
CA VAL A 122 20.98 -6.87 -2.04
C VAL A 122 20.53 -6.48 -3.45
N ARG A 123 19.22 -6.57 -3.75
CA ARG A 123 18.69 -6.31 -5.09
C ARG A 123 18.63 -4.83 -5.45
N PHE A 124 18.46 -3.95 -4.46
CA PHE A 124 18.26 -2.51 -4.63
C PHE A 124 19.19 -1.69 -3.72
N PRO A 125 20.52 -1.74 -3.91
CA PRO A 125 21.49 -1.13 -3.00
C PRO A 125 21.37 0.40 -2.89
N ASN A 126 20.86 1.04 -3.94
CA ASN A 126 20.74 2.50 -4.02
C ASN A 126 19.31 3.02 -3.72
N GLN A 127 18.41 2.15 -3.26
CA GLN A 127 17.02 2.51 -3.01
C GLN A 127 16.54 1.89 -1.70
N LYS A 128 16.23 2.74 -0.72
CA LYS A 128 15.67 2.27 0.55
C LYS A 128 14.32 1.60 0.30
N LYS A 129 14.25 0.30 0.56
CA LYS A 129 13.03 -0.50 0.60
C LYS A 129 12.73 -0.85 2.05
N ASP A 130 11.45 -1.02 2.38
CA ASP A 130 11.06 -1.47 3.70
C ASP A 130 10.05 -2.61 3.64
N VAL A 131 9.97 -3.33 4.75
CA VAL A 131 9.06 -4.46 4.93
C VAL A 131 8.45 -4.33 6.33
N VAL A 132 7.12 -4.23 6.40
CA VAL A 132 6.34 -3.98 7.64
C VAL A 132 5.22 -4.97 7.81
#